data_AF-A0A928XIP3-F1
#
_entry.id   AF-A0A928XIP3-F1
#
_cell.length_a   1.000
_cell.length_b   1.000
_cell.length_c   1.000
_cell.angle_alpha   90.00
_cell.angle_beta   90.00
_cell.angle_gamma   90.00
#
_symmetry.space_group_name_H-M   'P 1'
#
loop_
_entity.id
_entity.type
_entity.pdbx_description
1 polymer ?
#
loop_
_entity_poly.entity_id
_entity_poly.type
_entity_poly.pdbx_seq_one_letter_code
_entity_poly.pdbx_strand_id
1 'polypeptide(L)'
;MGKKWSNQLILLTPRLMVTTFLEEKNIGHLLEATVNFIKLPLTKMWLDYDPEADALHLHFEEKPTSTHSEMRDDGIILDYRDDVLVGLTILEASHR
;
A
#
# COMPACT_ATOMS: atom_id res chain seq x y z
N MET A 1 13.02 -49.49 7.84
CA MET A 1 14.35 -48.83 7.91
C MET A 1 14.66 -48.28 6.52
N GLY A 2 14.96 -47.02 6.28
CA GLY A 2 15.15 -45.89 7.17
C GLY A 2 14.84 -44.57 6.45
N LYS A 3 14.41 -43.58 7.23
CA LYS A 3 14.27 -42.19 6.79
C LYS A 3 15.67 -41.61 6.57
N LYS A 4 15.86 -40.81 5.51
CA LYS A 4 16.95 -39.84 5.45
C LYS A 4 16.41 -38.53 4.90
N TRP A 5 16.12 -37.62 5.83
CA TRP A 5 15.88 -36.22 5.53
C TRP A 5 17.22 -35.57 5.22
N SER A 6 17.27 -34.74 4.18
CA SER A 6 18.37 -33.83 3.93
C SER A 6 17.76 -32.47 3.64
N ASN A 7 17.44 -31.75 4.73
CA ASN A 7 17.27 -30.31 4.70
C ASN A 7 18.62 -29.69 4.34
N GLN A 8 18.70 -29.02 3.20
CA GLN A 8 19.63 -27.92 3.06
C GLN A 8 18.79 -26.65 2.93
N LEU A 9 18.72 -25.94 4.06
CA LEU A 9 18.31 -24.56 4.16
C LEU A 9 19.11 -23.75 3.13
N ILE A 10 18.45 -23.29 2.07
CA ILE A 10 18.94 -22.16 1.31
C ILE A 10 18.59 -20.94 2.16
N LEU A 11 19.61 -20.36 2.79
CA LEU A 11 19.54 -19.08 3.46
C LEU A 11 19.20 -18.01 2.42
N LEU A 12 17.92 -17.79 2.18
CA LEU A 12 17.44 -16.67 1.38
C LEU A 12 17.63 -15.40 2.18
N THR A 13 18.51 -14.53 1.70
CA THR A 13 18.68 -13.17 2.20
C THR A 13 17.35 -12.40 2.03
N PRO A 14 16.89 -11.62 3.04
CA PRO A 14 15.61 -10.89 2.94
C PRO A 14 15.58 -9.81 1.85
N ARG A 15 16.74 -9.46 1.29
CA ARG A 15 16.89 -8.35 0.34
C ARG A 15 16.53 -8.72 -1.10
N LEU A 16 16.31 -10.00 -1.41
CA LEU A 16 16.00 -10.48 -2.76
C LEU A 16 14.51 -10.76 -3.03
N MET A 17 13.60 -10.52 -2.07
CA MET A 17 12.17 -10.82 -2.22
C MET A 17 11.28 -9.64 -2.64
N VAL A 18 11.83 -8.48 -3.00
CA VAL A 18 11.02 -7.32 -3.45
C VAL A 18 11.49 -6.83 -4.81
N THR A 19 11.17 -7.59 -5.85
CA THR A 19 10.97 -7.07 -7.20
C THR A 19 10.13 -8.10 -7.96
N THR A 20 8.82 -8.06 -7.75
CA THR A 20 7.86 -8.65 -8.69
C THR A 20 7.69 -7.71 -9.88
N PHE A 21 7.61 -8.31 -11.07
CA PHE A 21 7.77 -7.66 -12.36
C PHE A 21 6.65 -6.66 -12.68
N LEU A 22 7.00 -5.38 -12.84
CA LEU A 22 6.14 -4.42 -13.52
C LEU A 22 6.11 -4.79 -15.01
N GLU A 23 5.03 -5.44 -15.46
CA GLU A 23 4.82 -5.75 -16.88
C GLU A 23 4.36 -4.52 -17.67
N GLU A 24 4.55 -4.49 -18.99
CA GLU A 24 4.12 -3.38 -19.85
C GLU A 24 2.64 -3.02 -19.68
N LYS A 25 1.78 -4.04 -19.52
CA LYS A 25 0.34 -3.84 -19.28
C LYS A 25 0.07 -3.09 -17.96
N ASN A 26 0.91 -3.29 -16.94
CA ASN A 26 0.78 -2.64 -15.63
C ASN A 26 1.24 -1.17 -15.69
N ILE A 27 2.18 -0.85 -16.59
CA ILE A 27 2.64 0.54 -16.81
C ILE A 27 1.48 1.40 -17.34
N GLY A 28 0.60 0.85 -18.18
CA GLY A 28 -0.58 1.57 -18.70
C GLY A 28 -1.43 2.17 -17.58
N HIS A 29 -1.78 1.36 -16.57
CA HIS A 29 -2.55 1.81 -15.41
C HIS A 29 -1.83 2.91 -14.61
N LEU A 30 -0.51 2.80 -14.44
CA LEU A 30 0.27 3.82 -13.75
C LEU A 30 0.27 5.16 -14.51
N LEU A 31 0.41 5.12 -15.84
CA LEU A 31 0.40 6.32 -16.68
C LEU A 31 -0.96 7.03 -16.64
N GLU A 32 -2.05 6.28 -16.62
CA GLU A 32 -3.41 6.82 -16.46
C GLU A 32 -3.57 7.51 -15.10
N ALA A 33 -3.11 6.88 -14.01
CA ALA A 33 -3.18 7.45 -12.67
C ALA A 33 -2.27 8.67 -12.47
N THR A 34 -1.14 8.74 -13.18
CA THR A 34 -0.11 9.79 -13.04
C THR A 34 -0.69 11.19 -13.19
N VAL A 35 -1.61 11.40 -14.15
CA VAL A 35 -2.24 12.70 -14.39
C VAL A 35 -3.03 13.18 -13.17
N ASN A 36 -3.58 12.27 -12.37
CA ASN A 36 -4.28 12.62 -11.14
C ASN A 36 -3.31 12.81 -9.97
N PHE A 37 -2.24 12.02 -9.88
CA PHE A 37 -1.22 12.20 -8.84
C PHE A 37 -0.56 13.57 -8.89
N ILE A 38 -0.24 14.10 -10.09
CA ILE A 38 0.40 15.42 -10.22
C ILE A 38 -0.54 16.61 -9.90
N LYS A 39 -1.85 16.38 -9.78
CA LYS A 39 -2.83 17.40 -9.36
C LYS A 39 -2.94 17.50 -7.84
N LEU A 40 -2.42 16.51 -7.11
CA LEU A 40 -2.45 16.52 -5.65
C LEU A 40 -1.44 17.54 -5.11
N PRO A 41 -1.76 18.21 -3.98
CA PRO A 41 -0.87 19.22 -3.40
C PRO A 41 0.40 18.63 -2.79
N LEU A 42 0.47 17.30 -2.64
CA LEU A 42 1.59 16.58 -2.03
C LEU A 42 2.37 15.82 -3.10
N THR A 43 3.69 15.99 -3.08
CA THR A 43 4.60 15.39 -4.07
C THR A 43 5.20 14.05 -3.64
N LYS A 44 5.01 13.67 -2.38
CA LYS A 44 5.48 12.39 -1.83
C LYS A 44 4.35 11.75 -1.02
N MET A 45 3.98 10.54 -1.40
CA MET A 45 2.91 9.76 -0.79
C MET A 45 3.31 8.28 -0.82
N TRP A 46 2.76 7.50 0.09
CA TRP A 46 2.93 6.06 0.16
C TRP A 46 1.56 5.42 0.01
N LEU A 47 1.47 4.45 -0.89
CA LEU A 47 0.24 3.73 -1.18
C LEU A 47 0.45 2.27 -0.83
N ASP A 48 -0.48 1.70 -0.09
CA ASP A 48 -0.52 0.27 0.23
C ASP A 48 -1.94 -0.24 0.04
N TYR A 49 -2.10 -1.30 -0.76
CA TYR A 49 -3.41 -1.89 -1.01
C TYR A 49 -3.52 -3.20 -0.24
N ASP A 50 -4.49 -3.27 0.67
CA ASP A 50 -4.86 -4.48 1.39
C ASP A 50 -5.95 -5.22 0.60
N PRO A 51 -5.62 -6.35 -0.05
CA PRO A 51 -6.58 -7.12 -0.82
C PRO A 51 -7.58 -7.91 0.06
N GLU A 52 -7.27 -8.17 1.33
CA GLU A 52 -8.21 -8.86 2.24
C GLU A 52 -9.33 -7.91 2.69
N ALA A 53 -8.99 -6.63 2.89
CA ALA A 53 -9.94 -5.59 3.28
C ALA A 53 -10.58 -4.83 2.10
N ASP A 54 -10.11 -5.04 0.87
CA ASP A 54 -10.41 -4.18 -0.30
C ASP A 54 -10.23 -2.68 0.04
N ALA A 55 -9.07 -2.38 0.61
CA ALA A 55 -8.77 -1.06 1.15
C ALA A 55 -7.45 -0.51 0.58
N LEU A 56 -7.49 0.73 0.08
CA LEU A 56 -6.29 1.46 -0.32
C LEU A 56 -5.91 2.44 0.78
N HIS A 57 -4.77 2.20 1.41
CA HIS A 57 -4.15 3.13 2.34
C HIS A 57 -3.28 4.12 1.58
N LEU A 58 -3.46 5.41 1.87
CA LEU A 58 -2.64 6.49 1.36
C LEU A 58 -2.08 7.27 2.54
N HIS A 59 -0.77 7.30 2.66
CA HIS A 59 -0.05 8.01 3.72
C HIS A 59 0.75 9.17 3.15
N PHE A 60 0.78 10.29 3.89
CA PHE A 60 1.56 11.47 3.54
C PHE A 60 2.97 11.46 4.17
N GLU A 61 3.27 10.42 4.95
CA GLU A 61 4.55 10.21 5.63
C GLU A 61 4.99 8.75 5.48
N GLU A 62 6.31 8.51 5.47
CA GLU A 62 6.89 7.17 5.27
C GLU A 62 6.57 6.19 6.40
N LYS A 63 6.46 6.73 7.61
CA LYS A 63 6.12 6.00 8.83
C LYS A 63 4.89 6.66 9.42
N PRO A 64 3.71 6.37 8.87
CA PRO A 64 2.49 7.00 9.33
C PRO A 64 2.27 6.66 10.81
N THR A 65 1.82 7.65 11.57
CA THR A 65 1.37 7.44 12.95
C THR A 65 0.19 8.36 13.16
N SER A 66 -0.98 7.78 13.43
CA SER A 66 -2.20 8.50 13.77
C SER A 66 -2.48 8.40 15.27
N THR A 67 -3.14 9.42 15.80
CA THR A 67 -3.72 9.44 17.16
C THR A 67 -5.19 9.05 17.13
N HIS A 68 -5.89 9.36 16.03
CA HIS A 68 -7.29 8.98 15.82
C HIS A 68 -7.63 8.93 14.32
N SER A 69 -8.82 8.41 14.02
CA SER A 69 -9.36 8.35 12.67
C SER A 69 -10.85 8.71 12.66
N GLU A 70 -11.32 9.29 11.56
CA GLU A 70 -12.72 9.64 11.35
C GLU A 70 -13.25 8.92 10.12
N MET A 71 -14.29 8.10 10.29
CA MET A 71 -14.96 7.43 9.17
C MET A 71 -16.06 8.34 8.61
N ARG A 72 -16.08 8.48 7.28
CA ARG A 72 -17.10 9.21 6.54
C ARG A 72 -18.10 8.25 5.90
N ASP A 73 -19.30 8.74 5.64
CA ASP A 73 -20.39 7.95 5.03
C ASP A 73 -20.10 7.49 3.59
N ASP A 74 -19.10 8.09 2.94
CA ASP A 74 -18.66 7.74 1.59
C ASP A 74 -17.57 6.66 1.57
N GLY A 75 -17.34 5.96 2.69
CA GLY A 75 -16.36 4.87 2.80
C GLY A 75 -14.90 5.34 2.84
N ILE A 76 -14.67 6.61 3.18
CA ILE A 76 -13.34 7.17 3.38
C ILE A 76 -13.07 7.30 4.87
N ILE A 77 -11.94 6.78 5.33
CA ILE A 77 -11.44 6.99 6.70
C ILE A 77 -10.30 8.01 6.62
N LEU A 78 -10.38 9.08 7.40
CA LEU A 78 -9.33 10.09 7.50
C LEU A 78 -8.49 9.82 8.75
N ASP A 79 -7.17 9.74 8.59
CA ASP A 79 -6.23 9.45 9.68
C ASP A 79 -5.50 10.72 10.10
N TYR A 80 -5.56 11.04 11.39
CA TYR A 80 -4.99 12.27 11.93
C TYR A 80 -3.96 11.97 13.01
N ARG A 81 -2.96 12.85 13.09
CA ARG A 81 -2.09 13.01 14.26
C ARG A 81 -2.36 14.37 14.86
N ASP A 82 -2.98 14.37 16.03
CA ASP A 82 -3.61 15.56 16.60
C ASP A 82 -4.53 16.20 15.54
N ASP A 83 -4.34 17.46 15.18
CA ASP A 83 -5.16 18.16 14.18
C ASP A 83 -4.64 18.03 12.73
N VAL A 84 -3.58 17.24 12.50
CA VAL A 84 -2.92 17.13 11.19
C VAL A 84 -3.36 15.86 10.47
N LEU A 85 -3.93 16.01 9.27
CA LEU A 85 -4.24 14.87 8.40
C LEU A 85 -2.92 14.23 7.91
N VAL A 86 -2.69 12.97 8.29
CA VAL A 86 -1.46 12.21 7.97
C VAL A 86 -1.70 11.09 6.95
N GLY A 87 -2.95 10.77 6.67
CA GLY A 87 -3.32 9.80 5.66
C GLY A 87 -4.83 9.63 5.52
N LEU A 88 -5.20 8.71 4.66
CA LEU A 88 -6.57 8.25 4.50
C LEU A 88 -6.59 6.79 4.07
N THR A 89 -7.70 6.12 4.34
CA THR A 89 -8.01 4.78 3.85
C THR A 89 -9.28 4.85 3.01
N ILE A 90 -9.23 4.32 1.79
CA ILE A 90 -10.36 4.22 0.88
C ILE A 90 -10.87 2.79 0.93
N LEU A 91 -12.07 2.58 1.47
CA LEU A 91 -12.73 1.28 1.47
C LEU A 91 -13.43 1.01 0.14
N GLU A 92 -13.59 -0.28 -0.16
CA GLU A 92 -14.12 -0.79 -1.44
C GLU A 92 -13.32 -0.22 -2.61
N ALA A 93 -12.00 -0.16 -2.46
CA ALA A 93 -11.12 0.56 -3.37
C ALA A 93 -11.18 0.02 -4.80
N SER A 94 -11.39 -1.29 -4.96
CA SER A 94 -11.57 -1.93 -6.27
C SER A 94 -12.83 -1.49 -7.03
N HIS A 95 -13.76 -0.77 -6.37
CA HIS A 95 -15.01 -0.26 -6.95
C HIS A 95 -15.02 1.27 -7.16
N ARG A 96 -13.88 1.95 -6.95
CA ARG A 96 -13.75 3.41 -7.07
C ARG A 96 -13.34 3.89 -8.45
#